data_AF-A0A7C8Z5A8-F1
#
_entry.id   AF-A0A7C8Z5A8-F1
#
_cell.length_a   1.000
_cell.length_b   1.000
_cell.length_c   1.000
_cell.angle_alpha   90.00
_cell.angle_beta   90.00
_cell.angle_gamma   90.00
#
_symmetry.space_group_name_H-M   'P 1'
#
loop_
_entity.id
_entity.type
_entity.pdbx_description
1 polymer ?
#
loop_
_entity_poly.entity_id
_entity_poly.type
_entity_poly.pdbx_seq_one_letter_code
_entity_poly.pdbx_strand_id
1 'polypeptide(L)'
;VTLGIEGTEGSILCPCGWNSVVGIKPTIGLTSRAGVVPISPRVDTVGPICRTVKDAVYVLDAIVGFDAGDFEATRIASKYIPQGGYAQLLKPHGLQGKRL
;
A
#
# COMPACT_ATOMS: atom_id res chain seq x y z
N VAL A 1 -11.17 -7.37 -6.15
CA VAL A 1 -10.03 -6.97 -5.30
C VAL A 1 -8.77 -7.41 -6.03
N THR A 2 -7.81 -6.52 -6.24
CA THR A 2 -6.59 -6.81 -7.01
C THR A 2 -5.37 -6.22 -6.30
N LEU A 3 -4.19 -6.82 -6.48
CA LEU A 3 -2.90 -6.30 -6.06
C LEU A 3 -2.10 -5.84 -7.29
N GLY A 4 -1.38 -4.74 -7.16
CA GLY A 4 -0.42 -4.26 -8.14
C GLY A 4 0.97 -4.11 -7.53
N ILE A 5 1.98 -4.04 -8.39
CA ILE A 5 3.35 -3.66 -8.01
C ILE A 5 3.65 -2.30 -8.60
N GLU A 6 4.19 -1.42 -7.77
CA GLU A 6 4.84 -0.20 -8.22
C GLU A 6 6.34 -0.48 -8.31
N GLY A 7 6.85 -0.75 -9.51
CA GLY A 7 8.25 -1.16 -9.70
C GLY A 7 9.17 -0.11 -10.32
N THR A 8 8.63 1.03 -10.72
CA THR A 8 9.38 2.16 -11.28
C THR A 8 8.69 3.45 -10.89
N GLU A 9 7.69 3.83 -11.66
CA GLU A 9 6.91 5.05 -11.50
C GLU A 9 5.52 4.86 -12.11
N GLY A 10 4.48 5.11 -11.31
CA GLY A 10 3.08 5.10 -11.72
C GLY A 10 2.47 3.73 -12.07
N SER A 11 3.13 2.59 -11.94
CA SER A 11 2.57 1.28 -12.31
C SER A 11 1.35 0.85 -11.47
N ILE A 12 1.13 1.45 -10.29
CA ILE A 12 -0.14 1.35 -9.56
C ILE A 12 -1.02 2.57 -9.86
N LEU A 13 -0.50 3.78 -9.64
CA LEU A 13 -1.32 4.99 -9.61
C LEU A 13 -1.79 5.44 -10.99
N CYS A 14 -0.95 5.31 -12.02
CA CYS A 14 -1.29 5.68 -13.40
C CYS A 14 -2.49 4.88 -13.92
N PRO A 15 -2.47 3.52 -13.98
CA PRO A 15 -3.63 2.78 -14.48
C PRO A 15 -4.87 2.98 -13.62
N CYS A 16 -4.73 3.22 -12.31
CA CYS A 16 -5.86 3.57 -11.45
C CYS A 16 -6.51 4.89 -11.85
N GLY A 17 -5.70 5.92 -12.14
CA GLY A 17 -6.16 7.21 -12.65
C GLY A 17 -6.88 7.09 -13.99
N TRP A 18 -6.37 6.26 -14.92
CA TRP A 18 -6.99 6.04 -16.22
C TRP A 18 -8.30 5.24 -16.16
N ASN A 19 -8.46 4.36 -15.17
CA ASN A 19 -9.60 3.44 -15.06
C ASN A 19 -10.60 3.82 -13.97
N SER A 20 -10.47 5.01 -13.36
CA SER A 20 -11.37 5.50 -12.31
C SER A 20 -11.53 4.51 -11.14
N VAL A 21 -10.41 3.92 -10.70
CA VAL A 21 -10.34 3.05 -9.52
C VAL A 21 -9.35 3.60 -8.51
N VAL A 22 -9.42 3.10 -7.27
CA VAL A 22 -8.52 3.49 -6.18
C VAL A 22 -7.28 2.59 -6.21
N GLY A 23 -6.11 3.22 -6.21
CA GLY A 23 -4.82 2.56 -5.99
C GLY A 23 -4.10 3.16 -4.79
N ILE A 24 -3.52 2.32 -3.94
CA ILE A 24 -2.62 2.76 -2.88
C ILE A 24 -1.23 2.25 -3.22
N LYS A 25 -0.27 3.17 -3.41
CA LYS A 25 1.16 2.86 -3.45
C LYS A 25 1.75 3.09 -2.04
N PRO A 26 1.96 2.03 -1.23
CA PRO A 26 2.43 2.23 0.14
C PRO A 26 3.89 2.73 0.19
N THR A 27 4.34 3.06 1.40
CA THR A 27 5.77 3.30 1.67
C THR A 27 6.56 2.03 1.34
N ILE A 28 7.76 2.18 0.78
CA ILE A 28 8.64 1.05 0.46
C ILE A 28 8.90 0.24 1.74
N GLY A 29 8.72 -1.08 1.65
CA GLY A 29 8.87 -2.00 2.77
C GLY A 29 7.66 -2.11 3.69
N LEU A 30 6.59 -1.32 3.52
CA LEU A 30 5.39 -1.49 4.34
C LEU A 30 4.69 -2.84 4.07
N THR A 31 4.78 -3.31 2.83
CA THR A 31 4.31 -4.62 2.36
C THR A 31 5.51 -5.40 1.83
N SER A 32 5.57 -6.70 2.10
CA SER A 32 6.62 -7.56 1.57
C SER A 32 6.58 -7.67 0.05
N ARG A 33 7.75 -7.86 -0.56
CA ARG A 33 7.94 -8.15 -2.00
C ARG A 33 8.44 -9.57 -2.23
N ALA A 34 8.55 -10.37 -1.17
CA ALA A 34 8.95 -11.77 -1.29
C ALA A 34 7.99 -12.51 -2.24
N GLY A 35 8.55 -13.25 -3.20
CA GLY A 35 7.78 -13.97 -4.21
C GLY A 35 7.26 -13.13 -5.37
N VAL A 36 7.53 -11.81 -5.41
CA VAL A 36 7.22 -10.95 -6.57
C VAL A 36 8.46 -10.83 -7.45
N VAL A 37 8.27 -10.92 -8.78
CA VAL A 37 9.37 -10.70 -9.74
C VAL A 37 9.81 -9.23 -9.64
N PRO A 38 11.07 -8.95 -9.28
CA PRO A 38 11.51 -7.58 -9.01
C PRO A 38 11.76 -6.81 -10.31
N ILE A 39 11.60 -5.49 -10.23
CA ILE A 39 12.11 -4.56 -11.25
C ILE A 39 13.24 -3.73 -10.64
N SER A 40 12.98 -3.05 -9.52
CA SER A 40 13.97 -2.28 -8.79
C SER A 40 13.69 -2.33 -7.29
N PRO A 41 14.47 -3.10 -6.50
CA PRO A 41 14.27 -3.23 -5.05
C PRO A 41 14.35 -1.91 -4.27
N ARG A 42 14.75 -0.80 -4.89
CA ARG A 42 14.78 0.53 -4.27
C ARG A 42 13.44 1.25 -4.34
N VAL A 43 12.55 0.85 -5.25
CA VAL A 43 11.24 1.51 -5.46
C VAL A 43 10.08 0.51 -5.47
N ASP A 44 10.36 -0.77 -5.71
CA ASP A 44 9.38 -1.86 -5.70
C ASP A 44 8.56 -1.83 -4.41
N THR A 45 7.23 -1.84 -4.55
CA THR A 45 6.29 -2.02 -3.45
C THR A 45 4.96 -2.59 -3.95
N VAL A 46 4.27 -3.39 -3.13
CA VAL A 46 3.00 -4.03 -3.49
C VAL A 46 1.85 -3.23 -2.88
N GLY A 47 0.82 -2.96 -3.67
CA GLY A 47 -0.29 -2.13 -3.22
C GLY A 47 -1.65 -2.59 -3.72
N PRO A 48 -2.74 -2.29 -3.00
CA PRO A 48 -4.08 -2.67 -3.41
C PRO A 48 -4.63 -1.78 -4.53
N ILE A 49 -5.38 -2.39 -5.43
CA ILE A 49 -6.20 -1.74 -6.47
C ILE A 49 -7.66 -2.20 -6.29
N CYS A 50 -8.54 -1.26 -5.97
CA CYS A 50 -9.94 -1.52 -5.61
C CYS A 50 -10.89 -0.43 -6.11
N ARG A 51 -12.21 -0.67 -6.02
CA ARG A 51 -13.23 0.32 -6.43
C ARG A 51 -13.47 1.42 -5.40
N THR A 52 -13.15 1.17 -4.13
CA THR A 52 -13.37 2.13 -3.04
C THR A 52 -12.14 2.22 -2.14
N VAL A 53 -11.97 3.36 -1.46
CA VAL A 53 -10.90 3.55 -0.46
C VAL A 53 -11.06 2.56 0.69
N LYS A 54 -12.30 2.29 1.11
CA LYS A 54 -12.61 1.31 2.16
C LYS A 54 -12.08 -0.09 1.80
N ASP A 55 -12.35 -0.56 0.59
CA ASP A 55 -11.85 -1.86 0.13
C ASP A 55 -10.33 -1.88 0.04
N ALA A 56 -9.72 -0.83 -0.51
CA ALA A 56 -8.26 -0.73 -0.62
C ALA A 56 -7.59 -0.77 0.76
N VAL A 57 -8.17 -0.10 1.77
CA VAL A 57 -7.66 -0.09 3.15
C VAL A 57 -7.77 -1.47 3.81
N TYR A 58 -8.88 -2.20 3.63
CA TYR A 58 -8.97 -3.56 4.17
C TYR A 58 -7.97 -4.52 3.55
N VAL A 59 -7.71 -4.37 2.25
CA VAL A 59 -6.70 -5.18 1.57
C VAL A 59 -5.31 -4.79 2.06
N LEU A 60 -5.04 -3.49 2.24
CA LEU A 60 -3.79 -3.03 2.82
C LEU A 60 -3.57 -3.66 4.20
N ASP A 61 -4.57 -3.61 5.08
CA ASP A 61 -4.50 -4.23 6.42
C ASP A 61 -4.17 -5.73 6.39
N ALA A 62 -4.59 -6.44 5.34
CA ALA A 62 -4.30 -7.86 5.20
C ALA A 62 -2.86 -8.15 4.73
N ILE A 63 -2.18 -7.20 4.08
CA ILE A 63 -0.87 -7.44 3.43
C ILE A 63 0.29 -6.65 4.06
N VAL A 64 0.02 -5.66 4.91
CA VAL A 64 1.07 -4.91 5.61
C VAL A 64 1.71 -5.77 6.70
N GLY A 65 3.02 -5.69 6.82
CA GLY A 65 3.71 -6.45 7.86
C GLY A 65 5.20 -6.63 7.66
N PHE A 66 5.83 -7.09 8.73
CA PHE A 66 7.18 -7.61 8.68
C PHE A 66 7.20 -8.96 7.96
N ASP A 67 8.22 -9.18 7.13
CA ASP A 67 8.48 -10.46 6.49
C ASP A 67 9.98 -10.77 6.51
N ALA A 68 10.34 -11.95 7.00
CA ALA A 68 11.73 -12.42 7.00
C ALA A 68 12.28 -12.64 5.58
N GLY A 69 11.42 -12.98 4.61
CA GLY A 69 11.79 -13.11 3.20
C GLY A 69 12.12 -11.77 2.51
N ASP A 70 11.75 -10.65 3.13
CA ASP A 70 12.06 -9.28 2.70
C ASP A 70 12.49 -8.43 3.91
N PHE A 71 13.41 -9.00 4.71
CA PHE A 71 13.81 -8.46 6.01
C PHE A 71 14.29 -7.01 5.92
N GLU A 72 15.18 -6.71 4.97
CA GLU A 72 15.81 -5.39 4.90
C GLU A 72 14.81 -4.27 4.59
N ALA A 73 13.78 -4.54 3.78
CA ALA A 73 12.76 -3.54 3.49
C ALA A 73 11.73 -3.43 4.62
N THR A 74 11.27 -4.56 5.17
CA THR A 74 10.11 -4.56 6.06
C THR A 74 10.44 -4.29 7.53
N ARG A 75 11.69 -4.47 7.97
CA ARG A 75 12.09 -4.34 9.39
C ARG A 75 11.84 -2.96 10.01
N ILE A 76 11.92 -1.88 9.23
CA ILE A 76 11.69 -0.52 9.72
C ILE A 76 10.24 -0.10 9.49
N ALA A 77 9.71 -0.31 8.28
CA ALA A 77 8.38 0.16 7.91
C ALA A 77 7.25 -0.47 8.75
N SER A 78 7.40 -1.75 9.13
CA SER A 78 6.42 -2.45 9.97
C SER A 78 6.18 -1.80 11.33
N LYS A 79 7.16 -1.04 11.86
CA LYS A 79 7.02 -0.30 13.14
C LYS A 79 6.00 0.83 13.07
N TYR A 80 5.65 1.29 11.86
CA TYR A 80 4.71 2.39 11.63
C TYR A 80 3.28 1.90 11.31
N ILE A 81 3.04 0.59 11.36
CA ILE A 81 1.69 0.04 11.20
C ILE A 81 0.88 0.42 12.45
N PRO A 82 -0.27 1.11 12.32
CA PRO A 82 -1.08 1.49 13.45
C PRO A 82 -1.58 0.27 14.24
N GLN A 83 -1.56 0.35 15.57
CA GLN A 83 -2.23 -0.64 16.40
C GLN A 83 -3.73 -0.61 16.09
N GLY A 84 -4.30 -1.74 15.65
CA GLY A 84 -5.68 -1.83 15.18
C GLY A 84 -5.87 -1.62 13.66
N GLY A 85 -4.78 -1.49 12.89
CA GLY A 85 -4.82 -1.42 11.42
C GLY A 85 -5.16 -0.03 10.87
N TYR A 86 -5.17 0.11 9.56
CA TYR A 86 -5.53 1.31 8.80
C TYR A 86 -7.05 1.48 8.68
N ALA A 87 -7.85 0.42 8.78
CA ALA A 87 -9.32 0.51 8.72
C ALA A 87 -9.91 1.47 9.75
N GLN A 88 -9.29 1.61 10.92
CA GLN A 88 -9.70 2.59 11.96
C GLN A 88 -9.59 4.06 11.49
N LEU A 89 -8.85 4.32 10.41
CA LEU A 89 -8.64 5.66 9.86
C LEU A 89 -9.71 6.05 8.82
N LEU A 90 -10.64 5.15 8.50
CA LEU A 90 -11.79 5.43 7.63
C LEU A 90 -12.82 6.32 8.34
N LYS A 91 -12.53 7.62 8.37
CA LYS A 91 -13.35 8.64 9.03
C LYS A 91 -14.09 9.49 8.00
N PRO A 92 -15.44 9.55 8.01
CA PRO A 92 -16.23 10.37 7.07
C PRO A 92 -15.82 11.85 7.06
N HIS A 93 -15.39 12.39 8.21
CA HIS A 93 -14.93 13.77 8.35
C HIS A 93 -13.39 13.89 8.44
N GLY A 94 -12.66 12.94 7.87
CA GLY A 94 -11.19 12.86 7.99
C GLY A 94 -10.42 14.08 7.45
N LEU A 95 -11.04 14.88 6.58
CA LEU A 95 -10.46 16.10 6.01
C LEU A 95 -10.65 17.35 6.87
N GLN A 96 -11.50 17.32 7.89
CA GLN A 96 -11.79 18.51 8.71
C GLN A 96 -10.52 19.01 9.40
N GLY A 97 -10.15 20.27 9.14
CA GLY A 97 -8.95 20.91 9.68
C GLY A 97 -7.62 20.42 9.09
N LYS A 98 -7.63 19.64 7.99
CA LYS A 98 -6.41 19.25 7.28
C LYS A 98 -5.99 20.36 6.30
N ARG A 99 -4.68 20.53 6.17
CA ARG A 99 -4.05 21.32 5.09
C ARG A 99 -3.63 20.33 4.01
N LEU A 100 -4.03 20.57 2.77
CA LEU A 100 -3.62 19.79 1.60
C LEU A 100 -2.45 20.49 0.90
#